data_AF-A0A9W9SJB8-F1
#
_entry.id   AF-A0A9W9SJB8-F1
#
_cell.length_a   1.000
_cell.length_b   1.000
_cell.length_c   1.000
_cell.angle_alpha   90.00
_cell.angle_beta   90.00
_cell.angle_gamma   90.00
#
_symmetry.space_group_name_H-M   'P 1'
#
loop_
_entity.id
_entity.type
_entity.pdbx_description
1 polymer ?
#
loop_
_entity_poly.entity_id
_entity_poly.type
_entity_poly.pdbx_seq_one_letter_code
_entity_poly.pdbx_strand_id
1 'polypeptide(L)'
;MHAELTRLALDRADQGPEIVMRLGVGVVKTDIVGGTIFFEDGSSFTADLIIGADGEKSVVRQDESWGGNSKLLKSPIREWGNLTWLFADQKESRRKLCEEYKDFHPKIRRALDLLGTSSDWDINFTGPPIQWIKGKAVLIGDAMHSMFPTTGQGACQCLEDAAALGILLSNLRNMEDIPRRLEKFQTLRRERVVEIHALSSVLLGGETKLDEHVRSALPDGRDIEGPLDHLDVTNGYDVIRESNRILLRCFEATGENHRASL
;
A
#
# COMPACT_ATOMS: atom_id res chain seq x y z
N MET A 1 4.64 -2.29 -17.54
CA MET A 1 5.08 -2.00 -16.16
C MET A 1 5.27 -3.29 -15.36
N HIS A 2 4.21 -4.06 -15.04
CA HIS A 2 4.33 -5.29 -14.23
C HIS A 2 5.40 -6.28 -14.73
N ALA A 3 5.41 -6.61 -16.02
CA ALA A 3 6.43 -7.53 -16.58
C ALA A 3 7.87 -7.01 -16.42
N GLU A 4 8.08 -5.70 -16.46
CA GLU A 4 9.42 -5.11 -16.32
C GLU A 4 9.85 -5.06 -14.85
N LEU A 5 8.93 -4.76 -13.93
CA LEU A 5 9.21 -4.86 -12.49
C LEU A 5 9.53 -6.30 -12.09
N THR A 6 8.79 -7.28 -12.62
CA THR A 6 9.12 -8.70 -12.44
C THR A 6 10.47 -9.04 -13.04
N ARG A 7 10.78 -8.56 -14.25
CA ARG A 7 12.09 -8.79 -14.88
C ARG A 7 13.22 -8.25 -14.02
N LEU A 8 13.11 -7.01 -13.53
CA LEU A 8 14.10 -6.35 -12.68
C LEU A 8 14.25 -7.06 -11.32
N ALA A 9 13.14 -7.44 -10.68
CA ALA A 9 13.18 -8.16 -9.41
C ALA A 9 13.81 -9.56 -9.52
N LEU A 10 13.80 -10.17 -10.71
CA LEU A 10 14.41 -11.47 -11.00
C LEU A 10 15.77 -11.34 -11.68
N ASP A 11 16.21 -10.13 -12.00
CA ASP A 11 17.49 -9.89 -12.64
C ASP A 11 18.62 -10.20 -11.66
N ARG A 12 19.62 -10.94 -12.11
CA ARG A 12 20.75 -11.40 -11.27
C ARG A 12 21.95 -10.46 -11.30
N ALA A 13 21.74 -9.23 -11.78
CA ALA A 13 22.78 -8.20 -11.79
C ALA A 13 23.27 -7.87 -10.37
N ASP A 14 22.39 -8.06 -9.38
CA ASP A 14 22.65 -7.78 -7.97
C ASP A 14 22.95 -9.12 -7.27
N GLN A 15 24.06 -9.23 -6.54
CA GLN A 15 24.63 -10.47 -5.98
C GLN A 15 23.83 -11.13 -4.83
N GLY A 16 22.50 -10.97 -4.81
CA GLY A 16 21.62 -11.54 -3.79
C GLY A 16 21.41 -13.05 -3.94
N PRO A 17 20.88 -13.71 -2.88
CA PRO A 17 20.48 -15.11 -2.95
C PRO A 17 19.38 -15.33 -4.00
N GLU A 18 19.33 -16.53 -4.57
CA GLU A 18 18.35 -16.89 -5.58
C GLU A 18 16.91 -16.78 -5.04
N ILE A 19 16.07 -16.02 -5.74
CA ILE A 19 14.64 -15.90 -5.44
C ILE A 19 13.91 -17.10 -6.03
N VAL A 20 13.34 -17.95 -5.17
CA VAL A 20 12.54 -19.10 -5.60
C VAL A 20 11.09 -18.66 -5.80
N MET A 21 10.67 -18.51 -7.06
CA MET A 21 9.26 -18.27 -7.39
C MET A 21 8.48 -19.58 -7.48
N ARG A 22 7.39 -19.69 -6.72
CA ARG A 22 6.38 -20.75 -6.86
C ARG A 22 5.10 -20.14 -7.40
N LEU A 23 4.75 -20.48 -8.65
CA LEU A 23 3.56 -19.98 -9.35
C LEU A 23 2.57 -21.12 -9.58
N GLY A 24 1.32 -20.78 -9.90
CA GLY A 24 0.28 -21.76 -10.24
C GLY A 24 -0.39 -22.42 -9.03
N VAL A 25 -0.11 -21.94 -7.81
CA VAL A 25 -0.77 -22.37 -6.58
C VAL A 25 -1.09 -21.16 -5.71
N GLY A 26 -2.37 -20.97 -5.39
CA GLY A 26 -2.82 -19.87 -4.53
C GLY A 26 -2.52 -20.13 -3.06
N VAL A 27 -2.35 -19.06 -2.28
CA VAL A 27 -2.39 -19.11 -0.81
C VAL A 27 -3.85 -19.03 -0.37
N VAL A 28 -4.30 -19.98 0.44
CA VAL A 28 -5.71 -20.05 0.90
C VAL A 28 -5.88 -19.64 2.35
N LYS A 29 -4.82 -19.79 3.15
CA LYS A 29 -4.85 -19.50 4.58
C LYS A 29 -3.43 -19.23 5.08
N THR A 30 -3.34 -18.44 6.14
CA THR A 30 -2.11 -18.29 6.92
C THR A 30 -2.34 -18.69 8.38
N ASP A 31 -1.23 -19.00 9.06
CA ASP A 31 -1.05 -18.90 10.49
C ASP A 31 0.10 -17.93 10.72
N ILE A 32 -0.24 -16.65 10.91
CA ILE A 32 0.78 -15.60 11.10
C ILE A 32 1.52 -15.70 12.44
N VAL A 33 0.99 -16.43 13.43
CA VAL A 33 1.67 -16.61 14.73
C VAL A 33 2.73 -17.70 14.60
N GLY A 34 2.38 -18.82 13.98
CA GLY A 34 3.30 -19.92 13.68
C GLY A 34 4.24 -19.64 12.51
N GLY A 35 3.91 -18.68 11.65
CA GLY A 35 4.68 -18.35 10.45
C GLY A 35 4.46 -19.34 9.31
N THR A 36 3.27 -19.94 9.21
CA THR A 36 2.96 -20.95 8.19
C THR A 36 1.95 -20.42 7.18
N ILE A 37 2.18 -20.70 5.89
CA ILE A 37 1.26 -20.44 4.78
C ILE A 37 0.73 -21.77 4.24
N PHE A 38 -0.55 -21.81 3.90
CA PHE A 38 -1.25 -22.98 3.37
C PHE A 38 -1.72 -22.71 1.95
N PHE A 39 -1.54 -23.70 1.08
CA PHE A 39 -1.75 -23.58 -0.36
C PHE A 39 -2.97 -24.37 -0.86
N GLU A 40 -3.49 -24.00 -2.03
CA GLU A 40 -4.64 -24.67 -2.67
C GLU A 40 -4.41 -26.16 -2.95
N ASP A 41 -3.16 -26.57 -3.20
CA ASP A 41 -2.78 -27.96 -3.45
C ASP A 41 -2.67 -28.82 -2.17
N GLY A 42 -2.96 -28.22 -1.01
CA GLY A 42 -2.87 -28.86 0.31
C GLY A 42 -1.48 -28.84 0.93
N SER A 43 -0.46 -28.33 0.23
CA SER A 43 0.87 -28.14 0.79
C SER A 43 0.92 -26.94 1.76
N SER A 44 2.00 -26.84 2.51
CA SER A 44 2.28 -25.70 3.39
C SER A 44 3.76 -25.35 3.40
N PHE A 45 4.07 -24.15 3.87
CA PHE A 45 5.44 -23.67 4.04
C PHE A 45 5.55 -22.83 5.31
N THR A 46 6.61 -23.04 6.09
CA THR A 46 6.85 -22.30 7.33
C THR A 46 8.10 -21.44 7.17
N ALA A 47 8.01 -20.19 7.64
CA ALA A 47 9.07 -19.20 7.57
C ALA A 47 9.20 -18.44 8.90
N ASP A 48 10.32 -17.75 9.07
CA ASP A 48 10.54 -16.85 10.20
C ASP A 48 9.79 -15.53 10.07
N LEU A 49 9.51 -15.12 8.83
CA LEU A 49 8.75 -13.92 8.48
C LEU A 49 7.87 -14.18 7.25
N ILE A 50 6.61 -13.78 7.34
CA ILE A 50 5.64 -13.70 6.25
C ILE A 50 5.49 -12.22 5.87
N ILE A 51 5.66 -11.91 4.59
CA ILE A 51 5.37 -10.57 4.04
C ILE A 51 4.09 -10.69 3.23
N GLY A 52 3.00 -10.09 3.73
CA GLY A 52 1.74 -9.97 3.00
C GLY A 52 1.80 -8.84 1.99
N ALA A 53 2.06 -9.20 0.73
CA ALA A 53 2.06 -8.30 -0.44
C ALA A 53 1.01 -8.77 -1.48
N ASP A 54 -0.08 -9.36 -1.01
CA ASP A 54 -1.10 -10.09 -1.77
C ASP A 54 -2.34 -9.23 -2.11
N GLY A 55 -2.16 -7.91 -2.12
CA GLY A 55 -3.12 -6.95 -2.66
C GLY A 55 -4.33 -6.66 -1.75
N GLU A 56 -5.31 -5.95 -2.31
CA GLU A 56 -6.50 -5.50 -1.57
C GLU A 56 -7.27 -6.65 -0.93
N LYS A 57 -7.29 -7.86 -1.51
CA LYS A 57 -7.99 -9.03 -0.95
C LYS A 57 -7.07 -9.93 -0.11
N SER A 58 -6.06 -9.33 0.52
CA SER A 58 -5.02 -10.04 1.27
C SER A 58 -5.56 -11.15 2.17
N VAL A 59 -5.10 -12.38 1.92
CA VAL A 59 -5.31 -13.57 2.75
C VAL A 59 -4.52 -13.41 4.05
N VAL A 60 -3.30 -12.85 3.99
CA VAL A 60 -2.47 -12.60 5.18
C VAL A 60 -3.19 -11.65 6.15
N ARG A 61 -3.84 -10.59 5.65
CA ARG A 61 -4.61 -9.64 6.47
C ARG A 61 -5.89 -10.25 7.04
N GLN A 62 -6.45 -11.27 6.40
CA GLN A 62 -7.68 -11.95 6.83
C GLN A 62 -7.45 -13.00 7.93
N ASP A 63 -6.21 -13.29 8.29
CA ASP A 63 -5.89 -14.22 9.39
C ASP A 63 -6.62 -13.84 10.70
N GLU A 64 -7.28 -14.82 11.30
CA GLU A 64 -8.07 -14.61 12.52
C GLU A 64 -7.24 -14.08 13.68
N SER A 65 -5.94 -14.41 13.70
CA SER A 65 -5.00 -13.96 14.72
C SER A 65 -4.90 -12.45 14.77
N TRP A 66 -5.24 -11.70 13.71
CA TRP A 66 -5.35 -10.23 13.76
C TRP A 66 -6.42 -9.74 14.73
N GLY A 67 -7.38 -10.59 15.11
CA GLY A 67 -8.31 -10.37 16.23
C GLY A 67 -9.75 -10.11 15.83
N GLY A 68 -10.21 -10.57 14.65
CA GLY A 68 -11.60 -10.49 14.19
C GLY A 68 -12.11 -9.06 14.00
N ASN A 69 -12.32 -8.64 12.74
CA ASN A 69 -12.39 -7.24 12.36
C ASN A 69 -11.15 -6.49 12.85
N SER A 70 -10.03 -6.67 12.13
CA SER A 70 -8.94 -5.70 12.14
C SER A 70 -9.59 -4.32 12.15
N LYS A 71 -9.50 -3.63 13.29
CA LYS A 71 -9.92 -2.24 13.37
C LYS A 71 -9.01 -1.55 12.37
N LEU A 72 -9.49 -1.40 11.14
CA LEU A 72 -8.96 -0.45 10.20
C LEU A 72 -8.89 0.86 10.97
N LEU A 73 -7.85 1.68 10.75
CA LEU A 73 -7.96 3.06 11.20
C LEU A 73 -9.34 3.52 10.72
N LYS A 74 -10.22 3.87 11.66
CA LYS A 74 -11.57 4.31 11.32
C LYS A 74 -11.33 5.52 10.44
N SER A 75 -11.40 5.31 9.14
CA SER A 75 -11.41 6.41 8.22
C SER A 75 -12.64 7.23 8.65
N PRO A 76 -12.50 8.53 8.93
CA PRO A 76 -13.65 9.40 9.15
C PRO A 76 -14.65 9.32 7.97
N ILE A 77 -14.19 8.80 6.84
CA ILE A 77 -14.84 8.69 5.53
C ILE A 77 -15.78 7.46 5.45
N ARG A 78 -16.02 6.72 6.54
CA ARG A 78 -16.93 5.55 6.52
C ARG A 78 -18.39 5.92 6.16
N GLU A 79 -18.74 7.20 6.18
CA GLU A 79 -20.06 7.69 5.77
C GLU A 79 -20.28 7.74 4.26
N TRP A 80 -19.23 7.57 3.45
CA TRP A 80 -19.39 7.37 2.01
C TRP A 80 -19.61 5.87 1.79
N GLY A 81 -20.82 5.43 2.18
CA GLY A 81 -21.30 4.09 1.85
C GLY A 81 -21.12 3.86 0.36
N ASN A 82 -20.63 2.67 0.00
CA ASN A 82 -20.47 2.14 -1.35
C ASN A 82 -20.64 3.21 -2.45
N LEU A 83 -19.56 3.87 -2.88
CA LEU A 83 -19.55 4.60 -4.14
C LEU A 83 -19.68 3.57 -5.28
N THR A 84 -20.88 3.03 -5.39
CA THR A 84 -21.33 2.12 -6.43
C THR A 84 -21.84 3.03 -7.52
N TRP A 85 -20.99 3.36 -8.49
CA TRP A 85 -21.52 3.88 -9.73
C TRP A 85 -22.11 2.70 -10.50
N LEU A 86 -23.41 2.51 -10.27
CA LEU A 86 -24.41 1.76 -11.06
C LEU A 86 -23.84 0.71 -12.04
N PHE A 87 -24.00 -0.59 -11.68
CA PHE A 87 -23.85 -1.74 -12.59
C PHE A 87 -24.36 -1.48 -14.00
N ALA A 88 -23.60 -1.81 -15.05
CA ALA A 88 -24.12 -2.50 -16.25
C ALA A 88 -23.04 -2.81 -17.30
N ASP A 89 -23.31 -3.91 -18.03
CA ASP A 89 -22.92 -4.27 -19.40
C ASP A 89 -22.18 -3.19 -20.25
N GLN A 90 -21.14 -3.61 -20.98
CA GLN A 90 -20.19 -2.78 -21.75
C GLN A 90 -20.85 -1.83 -22.78
N LYS A 91 -22.06 -2.15 -23.29
CA LYS A 91 -22.82 -1.25 -24.17
C LYS A 91 -23.59 -0.17 -23.41
N GLU A 92 -24.05 -0.48 -22.20
CA GLU A 92 -24.77 0.44 -21.32
C GLU A 92 -23.83 1.54 -20.79
N SER A 93 -22.55 1.21 -20.56
CA SER A 93 -21.52 2.13 -20.04
C SER A 93 -21.33 3.37 -20.93
N ARG A 94 -21.23 3.20 -22.26
CA ARG A 94 -21.11 4.35 -23.18
C ARG A 94 -22.37 5.23 -23.16
N ARG A 95 -23.56 4.62 -23.17
CA ARG A 95 -24.84 5.35 -23.10
C ARG A 95 -24.92 6.17 -21.81
N LYS A 96 -24.57 5.57 -20.68
CA LYS A 96 -24.51 6.25 -19.37
C LYS A 96 -23.53 7.43 -19.39
N LEU A 97 -22.32 7.23 -19.90
CA LEU A 97 -21.34 8.31 -20.04
C LEU A 97 -21.88 9.47 -20.90
N CYS A 98 -22.48 9.17 -22.06
CA CYS A 98 -23.05 10.20 -22.92
C CYS A 98 -24.20 10.96 -22.25
N GLU A 99 -25.04 10.28 -21.46
CA GLU A 99 -26.13 10.90 -20.70
C GLU A 99 -25.62 11.78 -19.55
N GLU A 100 -24.66 11.28 -18.77
CA GLU A 100 -24.04 11.98 -17.65
C GLU A 100 -23.36 13.29 -18.10
N TYR A 101 -22.67 13.23 -19.25
CA TYR A 101 -21.91 14.37 -19.80
C TYR A 101 -22.66 15.12 -20.91
N LYS A 102 -23.98 14.99 -21.02
CA LYS A 102 -24.77 15.60 -22.11
C LYS A 102 -24.68 17.13 -22.16
N ASP A 103 -24.46 17.76 -21.01
CA ASP A 103 -24.38 19.21 -20.83
C ASP A 103 -22.95 19.76 -20.89
N PHE A 104 -21.96 18.88 -21.06
CA PHE A 104 -20.55 19.27 -21.16
C PHE A 104 -20.22 19.84 -22.54
N HIS A 105 -19.10 20.56 -22.62
CA HIS A 105 -18.63 21.21 -23.83
C HIS A 105 -18.59 20.26 -25.05
N PRO A 106 -18.97 20.69 -26.27
CA PRO A 106 -19.08 19.81 -27.44
C PRO A 106 -17.84 18.97 -27.76
N LYS A 107 -16.63 19.46 -27.45
CA LYS A 107 -15.38 18.70 -27.61
C LYS A 107 -15.32 17.43 -26.73
N ILE A 108 -15.85 17.48 -25.50
CA ILE A 108 -15.89 16.33 -24.58
C ILE A 108 -16.89 15.31 -25.10
N ARG A 109 -18.09 15.75 -25.48
CA ARG A 109 -19.10 14.87 -26.09
C ARG A 109 -18.59 14.21 -27.37
N ARG A 110 -17.86 14.95 -28.21
CA ARG A 110 -17.21 14.39 -29.41
C ARG A 110 -16.16 13.33 -29.07
N ALA A 111 -15.40 13.50 -27.98
CA ALA A 111 -14.47 12.48 -27.53
C ALA A 111 -15.21 11.21 -27.07
N LEU A 112 -16.34 11.35 -26.36
CA LEU A 112 -17.20 10.22 -25.99
C LEU A 112 -17.79 9.48 -27.21
N ASP A 113 -18.13 10.22 -28.28
CA ASP A 113 -18.61 9.61 -29.52
C ASP A 113 -17.58 8.72 -30.22
N LEU A 114 -16.29 9.04 -30.04
CA LEU A 114 -15.16 8.31 -30.61
C LEU A 114 -14.73 7.10 -29.75
N LEU A 115 -15.22 6.97 -28.52
CA LEU A 115 -14.93 5.81 -27.68
C LEU A 115 -15.51 4.54 -28.31
N GLY A 116 -14.65 3.55 -28.53
CA GLY A 116 -15.03 2.22 -29.03
C GLY A 116 -15.75 1.42 -27.94
N THR A 117 -14.97 0.84 -27.04
CA THR A 117 -15.45 0.11 -25.86
C THR A 117 -15.11 0.89 -24.59
N SER A 118 -16.00 0.85 -23.61
CA SER A 118 -15.71 1.31 -22.26
C SER A 118 -15.84 0.15 -21.26
N SER A 119 -15.16 0.30 -20.12
CA SER A 119 -15.24 -0.63 -19.01
C SER A 119 -15.50 0.19 -17.76
N ASP A 120 -16.38 -0.32 -16.91
CA ASP A 120 -16.71 0.25 -15.62
C ASP A 120 -15.95 -0.51 -14.54
N TRP A 121 -15.30 0.21 -13.63
CA TRP A 121 -14.40 -0.36 -12.63
C TRP A 121 -14.77 0.16 -11.25
N ASP A 122 -15.20 -0.75 -10.38
CA ASP A 122 -15.42 -0.42 -8.97
C ASP A 122 -14.09 -0.07 -8.30
N ILE A 123 -14.03 1.15 -7.75
CA ILE A 123 -12.89 1.59 -6.95
C ILE A 123 -13.10 1.07 -5.53
N ASN A 124 -12.39 0.00 -5.18
CA ASN A 124 -12.37 -0.57 -3.85
C ASN A 124 -11.12 -0.11 -3.09
N PHE A 125 -11.26 0.16 -1.79
CA PHE A 125 -10.16 0.51 -0.91
C PHE A 125 -10.49 0.06 0.52
N THR A 126 -9.47 -0.35 1.27
CA THR A 126 -9.64 -0.85 2.65
C THR A 126 -9.11 0.14 3.70
N GLY A 127 -8.21 1.06 3.32
CA GLY A 127 -7.49 1.92 4.24
C GLY A 127 -6.54 1.16 5.19
N PRO A 128 -5.60 1.87 5.85
CA PRO A 128 -4.56 1.20 6.63
C PRO A 128 -5.10 0.55 7.91
N PRO A 129 -4.73 -0.70 8.25
CA PRO A 129 -5.05 -1.30 9.54
C PRO A 129 -4.36 -0.55 10.69
N ILE A 130 -4.89 -0.63 11.90
CA ILE A 130 -4.21 -0.02 13.07
C ILE A 130 -2.88 -0.73 13.35
N GLN A 131 -2.77 -2.03 13.09
CA GLN A 131 -1.55 -2.82 13.26
C GLN A 131 -1.16 -3.44 11.92
N TRP A 132 0.11 -3.28 11.55
CA TRP A 132 0.67 -3.76 10.28
C TRP A 132 1.57 -4.97 10.48
N ILE A 133 2.00 -5.17 11.73
CA ILE A 133 2.88 -6.25 12.17
C ILE A 133 2.14 -7.04 13.25
N LYS A 134 2.21 -8.37 13.17
CA LYS A 134 1.71 -9.26 14.22
C LYS A 134 2.30 -10.64 14.09
N GLY A 135 2.72 -11.21 15.21
CA GLY A 135 3.41 -12.50 15.21
C GLY A 135 4.63 -12.45 14.29
N LYS A 136 4.65 -13.34 13.30
CA LYS A 136 5.66 -13.44 12.25
C LYS A 136 5.20 -12.82 10.92
N ALA A 137 4.24 -11.91 10.91
CA ALA A 137 3.75 -11.29 9.68
C ALA A 137 3.89 -9.76 9.68
N VAL A 138 4.16 -9.22 8.49
CA VAL A 138 4.07 -7.80 8.15
C VAL A 138 3.28 -7.62 6.86
N LEU A 139 2.42 -6.60 6.77
CA LEU A 139 1.68 -6.23 5.55
C LEU A 139 2.40 -5.07 4.83
N ILE A 140 2.41 -5.09 3.49
CA ILE A 140 2.91 -3.99 2.64
C ILE A 140 2.01 -3.79 1.40
N GLY A 141 2.15 -2.65 0.72
CA GLY A 141 1.37 -2.38 -0.50
C GLY A 141 -0.14 -2.36 -0.25
N ASP A 142 -0.94 -2.76 -1.24
CA ASP A 142 -2.41 -2.76 -1.12
C ASP A 142 -2.95 -3.73 -0.05
N ALA A 143 -2.15 -4.74 0.34
CA ALA A 143 -2.46 -5.57 1.50
C ALA A 143 -2.41 -4.79 2.81
N MET A 144 -1.68 -3.68 2.86
CA MET A 144 -1.62 -2.76 3.99
C MET A 144 -2.48 -1.51 3.76
N HIS A 145 -2.40 -0.84 2.62
CA HIS A 145 -2.88 0.53 2.47
C HIS A 145 -3.52 0.83 1.12
N SER A 146 -4.31 -0.10 0.60
CA SER A 146 -5.15 0.18 -0.57
C SER A 146 -5.91 1.51 -0.39
N MET A 147 -5.76 2.39 -1.37
CA MET A 147 -6.15 3.80 -1.33
C MET A 147 -6.76 4.24 -2.67
N PHE A 148 -7.32 5.45 -2.72
CA PHE A 148 -7.85 5.98 -3.98
C PHE A 148 -6.73 6.26 -5.00
N PRO A 149 -6.98 6.08 -6.30
CA PRO A 149 -5.95 6.23 -7.34
C PRO A 149 -5.66 7.69 -7.72
N THR A 150 -6.32 8.67 -7.10
CA THR A 150 -6.34 10.09 -7.50
C THR A 150 -4.97 10.77 -7.48
N THR A 151 -4.11 10.42 -6.52
CA THR A 151 -2.75 10.96 -6.40
C THR A 151 -1.73 10.16 -7.21
N GLY A 152 -2.12 9.02 -7.78
CA GLY A 152 -1.20 8.10 -8.45
C GLY A 152 -0.16 7.44 -7.52
N GLN A 153 -0.37 7.47 -6.20
CA GLN A 153 0.66 7.11 -5.22
C GLN A 153 0.66 5.65 -4.74
N GLY A 154 -0.38 4.84 -5.03
CA GLY A 154 -0.48 3.48 -4.49
C GLY A 154 0.76 2.61 -4.78
N ALA A 155 1.19 2.57 -6.04
CA ALA A 155 2.40 1.84 -6.44
C ALA A 155 3.69 2.45 -5.85
N CYS A 156 3.78 3.78 -5.76
CA CYS A 156 4.90 4.47 -5.13
C CYS A 156 5.04 4.08 -3.65
N GLN A 157 3.93 4.04 -2.91
CA GLN A 157 3.93 3.63 -1.51
C GLN A 157 4.34 2.16 -1.35
N CYS A 158 3.94 1.27 -2.27
CA CYS A 158 4.41 -0.12 -2.28
C CYS A 158 5.94 -0.23 -2.47
N LEU A 159 6.52 0.60 -3.36
CA LEU A 159 7.98 0.65 -3.56
C LEU A 159 8.70 1.22 -2.34
N GLU A 160 8.14 2.28 -1.73
CA GLU A 160 8.67 2.84 -0.49
C GLU A 160 8.65 1.82 0.66
N ASP A 161 7.58 1.01 0.77
CA ASP A 161 7.52 -0.07 1.77
C ASP A 161 8.59 -1.12 1.55
N ALA A 162 8.73 -1.60 0.30
CA ALA A 162 9.71 -2.62 -0.05
C ALA A 162 11.15 -2.13 0.24
N ALA A 163 11.45 -0.88 -0.11
CA ALA A 163 12.73 -0.25 0.15
C ALA A 163 13.01 -0.10 1.65
N ALA A 164 12.04 0.43 2.42
CA ALA A 164 12.17 0.59 3.87
C ALA A 164 12.37 -0.75 4.58
N LEU A 165 11.58 -1.76 4.20
CA LEU A 165 11.66 -3.10 4.78
C LEU A 165 13.00 -3.76 4.44
N GLY A 166 13.44 -3.66 3.18
CA GLY A 166 14.74 -4.18 2.74
C GLY A 166 15.92 -3.56 3.49
N ILE A 167 15.91 -2.24 3.70
CA ILE A 167 16.94 -1.54 4.49
C ILE A 167 16.88 -1.96 5.96
N LEU A 168 15.70 -1.92 6.58
CA LEU A 168 15.56 -2.18 8.02
C LEU A 168 15.82 -3.65 8.41
N LEU A 169 15.59 -4.59 7.50
CA LEU A 169 15.93 -6.01 7.67
C LEU A 169 17.33 -6.36 7.14
N SER A 170 18.06 -5.40 6.57
CA SER A 170 19.45 -5.64 6.17
C SER A 170 20.34 -5.86 7.39
N ASN A 171 21.42 -6.62 7.21
CA ASN A 171 22.44 -6.84 8.24
C ASN A 171 21.89 -7.43 9.56
N LEU A 172 20.78 -8.18 9.49
CA LEU A 172 20.29 -8.97 10.62
C LEU A 172 21.34 -10.01 11.02
N ARG A 173 21.68 -10.02 12.31
CA ARG A 173 22.58 -11.03 12.89
C ARG A 173 21.82 -12.18 13.54
N ASN A 174 20.64 -11.87 14.06
CA ASN A 174 19.78 -12.77 14.82
C ASN A 174 18.33 -12.59 14.37
N MET A 175 17.56 -13.67 14.31
CA MET A 175 16.16 -13.61 13.90
C MET A 175 15.27 -12.95 14.96
N GLU A 176 15.71 -12.96 16.22
CA GLU A 176 15.05 -12.29 17.35
C GLU A 176 15.00 -10.75 17.19
N ASP A 177 15.82 -10.18 16.30
CA ASP A 177 15.79 -8.76 15.99
C ASP A 177 14.66 -8.36 15.05
N ILE A 178 14.06 -9.31 14.31
CA ILE A 178 13.03 -9.05 13.31
C ILE A 178 11.86 -8.24 13.90
N PRO A 179 11.22 -8.64 15.03
CA PRO A 179 10.11 -7.88 15.59
C PRO A 179 10.46 -6.42 15.87
N ARG A 180 11.66 -6.18 16.43
CA ARG A 180 12.15 -4.83 16.75
C ARG A 180 12.38 -4.00 15.47
N ARG A 181 12.92 -4.59 14.40
CA ARG A 181 13.08 -3.91 13.10
C ARG A 181 11.74 -3.59 12.46
N LEU A 182 10.77 -4.50 12.56
CA LEU A 182 9.41 -4.33 12.05
C LEU A 182 8.65 -3.21 12.80
N GLU A 183 8.87 -3.04 14.10
CA GLU A 183 8.31 -1.89 14.84
C GLU A 183 8.84 -0.55 14.30
N LYS A 184 10.11 -0.49 13.92
CA LYS A 184 10.71 0.69 13.29
C LYS A 184 10.13 0.94 11.91
N PHE A 185 9.94 -0.11 11.11
CA PHE A 185 9.25 -0.04 9.83
C PHE A 185 7.85 0.53 9.99
N GLN A 186 7.04 -0.04 10.90
CA GLN A 186 5.67 0.43 11.14
C GLN A 186 5.66 1.90 11.57
N THR A 187 6.57 2.31 12.46
CA THR A 187 6.65 3.71 12.91
C THR A 187 6.99 4.66 11.77
N LEU A 188 8.04 4.34 11.01
CA LEU A 188 8.51 5.15 9.87
C LEU A 188 7.41 5.34 8.83
N ARG A 189 6.74 4.25 8.48
CA ARG A 189 5.81 4.21 7.37
C ARG A 189 4.39 4.67 7.76
N ARG A 190 4.00 4.61 9.04
CA ARG A 190 2.66 4.99 9.54
C ARG A 190 2.25 6.40 9.16
N GLU A 191 3.05 7.39 9.54
CA GLU A 191 2.73 8.79 9.27
C GLU A 191 2.62 9.02 7.77
N ARG A 192 3.61 8.52 7.02
CA ARG A 192 3.69 8.66 5.56
C ARG A 192 2.49 8.07 4.82
N VAL A 193 2.13 6.82 5.13
CA VAL A 193 1.01 6.13 4.48
C VAL A 193 -0.33 6.76 4.85
N VAL A 194 -0.52 7.16 6.11
CA VAL A 194 -1.77 7.81 6.55
C VAL A 194 -1.97 9.15 5.85
N GLU A 195 -0.91 9.96 5.74
CA GLU A 195 -0.92 11.23 5.02
C GLU A 195 -1.31 11.04 3.55
N ILE A 196 -0.62 10.13 2.84
CA ILE A 196 -0.88 9.89 1.40
C ILE A 196 -2.26 9.28 1.16
N HIS A 197 -2.67 8.34 2.02
CA HIS A 197 -4.01 7.76 1.97
C HIS A 197 -5.08 8.85 2.14
N ALA A 198 -4.90 9.76 3.11
CA ALA A 198 -5.85 10.83 3.33
C ALA A 198 -5.89 11.82 2.15
N LEU A 199 -4.73 12.23 1.63
CA LEU A 199 -4.62 13.05 0.42
C LEU A 199 -5.36 12.44 -0.78
N SER A 200 -5.28 11.11 -0.95
CA SER A 200 -5.97 10.41 -2.03
C SER A 200 -7.50 10.59 -2.02
N SER A 201 -8.09 10.77 -0.84
CA SER A 201 -9.54 10.98 -0.71
C SER A 201 -9.96 12.42 -1.05
N VAL A 202 -9.09 13.41 -0.84
CA VAL A 202 -9.41 14.84 -0.99
C VAL A 202 -9.62 15.20 -2.46
N LEU A 203 -8.78 14.65 -3.35
CA LEU A 203 -8.82 14.89 -4.79
C LEU A 203 -10.02 14.26 -5.51
N LEU A 204 -10.87 13.49 -4.82
CA LEU A 204 -12.11 12.88 -5.35
C LEU A 204 -13.36 13.74 -5.12
N GLY A 205 -13.18 15.06 -4.94
CA GLY A 205 -14.27 16.00 -4.64
C GLY A 205 -14.47 16.26 -3.13
N GLY A 206 -13.50 15.87 -2.31
CA GLY A 206 -13.44 16.13 -0.87
C GLY A 206 -12.75 17.44 -0.48
N GLU A 207 -12.49 18.35 -1.43
CA GLU A 207 -11.78 19.63 -1.22
C GLU A 207 -12.37 20.47 -0.07
N THR A 208 -13.66 20.30 0.22
CA THR A 208 -14.37 21.00 1.31
C THR A 208 -14.32 20.29 2.67
N LYS A 209 -13.77 19.07 2.74
CA LYS A 209 -13.73 18.23 3.95
C LYS A 209 -12.36 17.54 4.08
N LEU A 210 -11.28 18.30 4.13
CA LEU A 210 -10.14 17.83 4.91
C LEU A 210 -10.65 17.74 6.36
N ASP A 211 -11.05 16.54 6.77
CA ASP A 211 -11.53 16.29 8.13
C ASP A 211 -10.47 16.83 9.10
N GLU A 212 -10.89 17.43 10.21
CA GLU A 212 -10.00 17.99 11.24
C GLU A 212 -9.00 16.93 11.74
N HIS A 213 -9.37 15.65 11.64
CA HIS A 213 -8.54 14.47 11.90
C HIS A 213 -7.43 14.21 10.86
N VAL A 214 -7.65 14.52 9.58
CA VAL A 214 -6.62 14.42 8.54
C VAL A 214 -5.66 15.60 8.67
N ARG A 215 -6.19 16.80 8.90
CA ARG A 215 -5.41 18.03 9.11
C ARG A 215 -4.46 17.90 10.32
N SER A 216 -4.89 17.19 11.38
CA SER A 216 -4.05 16.85 12.54
C SER A 216 -3.12 15.65 12.35
N ALA A 217 -3.31 14.85 11.30
CA ALA A 217 -2.41 13.75 10.93
C ALA A 217 -1.31 14.18 9.94
N LEU A 218 -1.43 15.36 9.32
CA LEU A 218 -0.37 15.94 8.50
C LEU A 218 0.81 16.38 9.38
N PRO A 219 2.04 15.97 9.06
CA PRO A 219 3.23 16.47 9.74
C PRO A 219 3.27 18.00 9.68
N ASP A 220 3.47 18.62 10.83
CA ASP A 220 3.59 20.07 11.05
C ASP A 220 2.31 20.91 10.87
N GLY A 221 1.13 20.30 10.75
CA GLY A 221 -0.13 21.06 10.64
C GLY A 221 -0.23 21.94 9.40
N ARG A 222 0.52 21.60 8.35
CA ARG A 222 0.52 22.33 7.06
C ARG A 222 -0.86 22.24 6.43
N ASP A 223 -1.45 23.40 6.12
CA ASP A 223 -2.68 23.46 5.35
C ASP A 223 -2.35 23.25 3.88
N ILE A 224 -3.11 22.39 3.20
CA ILE A 224 -2.97 22.17 1.75
C ILE A 224 -3.89 23.20 1.09
N GLU A 225 -3.34 24.38 0.77
CA GLU A 225 -4.12 25.53 0.30
C GLU A 225 -4.51 25.41 -1.19
N GLY A 226 -3.77 24.66 -2.00
CA GLY A 226 -4.02 24.54 -3.43
C GLY A 226 -3.77 23.16 -4.08
N PRO A 227 -4.27 22.96 -5.32
CA PRO A 227 -4.17 21.68 -6.04
C PRO A 227 -2.75 21.24 -6.38
N LEU A 228 -1.72 22.07 -6.20
CA LEU A 228 -0.32 21.71 -6.50
C LEU A 228 0.54 21.56 -5.23
N ASP A 229 0.08 22.05 -4.08
CA ASP A 229 0.87 22.03 -2.84
C ASP A 229 1.05 20.60 -2.30
N HIS A 230 0.19 19.67 -2.72
CA HIS A 230 0.33 18.25 -2.41
C HIS A 230 1.48 17.57 -3.18
N LEU A 231 2.04 18.18 -4.23
CA LEU A 231 3.10 17.55 -5.03
C LEU A 231 4.42 17.42 -4.27
N ASP A 232 4.77 18.42 -3.45
CA ASP A 232 5.96 18.34 -2.59
C ASP A 232 5.81 17.26 -1.53
N VAL A 233 4.60 17.14 -0.96
CA VAL A 233 4.28 16.07 -0.02
C VAL A 233 4.36 14.71 -0.71
N THR A 234 3.73 14.54 -1.86
CA THR A 234 3.68 13.24 -2.55
C THR A 234 5.02 12.82 -3.13
N ASN A 235 5.84 13.74 -3.66
CA ASN A 235 7.05 13.40 -4.40
C ASN A 235 8.37 13.72 -3.68
N GLY A 236 8.35 14.51 -2.60
CA GLY A 236 9.56 14.98 -1.91
C GLY A 236 10.10 14.07 -0.81
N TYR A 237 9.46 12.91 -0.56
CA TYR A 237 9.82 12.04 0.56
C TYR A 237 10.98 11.08 0.21
N ASP A 238 12.06 11.14 0.99
CA ASP A 238 13.23 10.27 0.83
C ASP A 238 13.19 9.10 1.82
N VAL A 239 12.47 8.05 1.43
CA VAL A 239 12.34 6.83 2.25
C VAL A 239 13.67 6.14 2.52
N ILE A 240 14.63 6.23 1.59
CA ILE A 240 15.93 5.56 1.69
C ILE A 240 16.76 6.22 2.77
N ARG A 241 16.87 7.55 2.74
CA ARG A 241 17.60 8.33 3.75
C ARG A 241 17.01 8.12 5.14
N GLU A 242 15.68 8.17 5.26
CA GLU A 242 15.01 8.00 6.55
C GLU A 242 15.16 6.58 7.11
N SER A 243 15.07 5.56 6.26
CA SER A 243 15.30 4.17 6.66
C SER A 243 16.73 3.96 7.13
N ASN A 244 17.73 4.49 6.40
CA ASN A 244 19.14 4.41 6.80
C ASN A 244 19.41 5.12 8.13
N ARG A 245 18.82 6.31 8.33
CA ARG A 245 18.93 7.06 9.59
C ARG A 245 18.41 6.25 10.78
N ILE A 246 17.30 5.54 10.61
CA ILE A 246 16.72 4.68 11.65
C ILE A 246 17.56 3.42 11.87
N LEU A 247 18.03 2.78 10.80
CA LEU A 247 18.90 1.61 10.83
C LEU A 247 20.18 1.90 11.64
N LEU A 248 20.83 3.03 11.39
CA LEU A 248 22.04 3.47 12.11
C LEU A 248 21.79 3.61 13.61
N ARG A 249 20.70 4.28 14.01
CA ARG A 249 20.31 4.43 15.43
C ARG A 249 20.06 3.09 16.12
N CYS A 250 19.57 2.09 15.38
CA CYS A 250 19.37 0.76 15.94
C CYS A 250 20.70 0.07 16.30
N PHE A 251 21.75 0.28 15.50
CA PHE A 251 23.10 -0.23 15.80
C PHE A 251 23.78 0.51 16.95
N GLU A 252 23.62 1.84 17.00
CA GLU A 252 24.12 2.65 18.12
C GLU A 252 23.49 2.21 19.45
N ALA A 253 22.19 1.92 19.45
CA ALA A 253 21.48 1.45 20.65
C ALA A 253 21.90 0.05 21.12
N THR A 254 22.42 -0.80 20.22
CA THR A 254 22.95 -2.14 20.57
C THR A 254 24.45 -2.15 20.87
N GLY A 255 25.15 -1.03 20.69
CA GLY A 255 26.61 -0.95 20.81
C GLY A 255 27.35 -1.67 19.68
N GLU A 256 26.67 -1.91 18.55
CA GLU A 256 27.23 -2.63 17.41
C GLU A 256 27.93 -1.65 16.46
N ASN A 257 29.23 -1.86 16.22
CA ASN A 257 30.01 -1.03 15.28
C ASN A 257 29.54 -1.25 13.83
N HIS A 258 29.09 -0.16 13.19
CA HIS A 258 28.78 -0.10 11.76
C HIS A 258 30.08 -0.10 10.94
N ARG A 259 30.53 -1.28 10.50
CA ARG A 259 31.52 -1.39 9.41
C ARG A 259 31.00 -2.37 8.36
N ALA A 260 30.18 -1.87 7.45
CA ALA A 260 30.03 -2.44 6.11
C ALA A 260 29.49 -1.34 5.18
N SER A 261 30.09 -1.29 4.00
CA SER A 261 30.00 -0.26 2.97
C SER A 261 28.58 0.02 2.47
N LEU A 262 28.24 1.31 2.34
CA LEU A 262 27.22 1.81 1.42
C LEU A 262 27.73 1.69 -0.03
#